data_AF-A0A3P9NR75-F1
#
_entry.id   AF-A0A3P9NR75-F1
#
_cell.length_a   1.000
_cell.length_b   1.000
_cell.length_c   1.000
_cell.angle_alpha   90.00
_cell.angle_beta   90.00
_cell.angle_gamma   90.00
#
_symmetry.space_group_name_H-M   'P 1'
#
loop_
_entity.id
_entity.type
_entity.pdbx_description
1 polymer ?
#
loop_
_entity_poly.entity_id
_entity_poly.type
_entity_poly.pdbx_seq_one_letter_code
_entity_poly.pdbx_strand_id
1 'polypeptide(L)'
;VSCNFLSSSEQTCAALLNPFTAPYCSTKSALNGFFGALSHELAMKKSNVSTSLITLGLIDTESALNAVRGIITTPAYPATEAALNIIVTGATRQSELYYPWYTYVMNLFKDWYPSLTNHLIQNALNYDP
;
A
#
# COMPACT_ATOMS: atom_id res chain seq x y z
N VAL A 1 -6.38 19.37 -11.98
CA VAL A 1 -6.09 17.98 -12.43
C VAL A 1 -5.67 17.20 -11.19
N SER A 2 -6.35 16.10 -10.87
CA SER A 2 -6.00 15.23 -9.75
C SER A 2 -5.41 13.96 -10.37
N CYS A 3 -4.13 13.67 -10.08
CA CYS A 3 -3.49 12.44 -10.55
C CYS A 3 -3.52 11.44 -9.40
N ASN A 4 -4.26 10.35 -9.61
CA ASN A 4 -4.32 9.25 -8.66
C ASN A 4 -3.23 8.23 -8.99
N PHE A 5 -2.38 7.91 -8.02
CA PHE A 5 -1.37 6.85 -8.16
C PHE A 5 -1.70 5.69 -7.23
N LEU A 6 -2.03 4.54 -7.82
CA LEU A 6 -2.33 3.31 -7.08
C LEU A 6 -1.04 2.64 -6.58
N SER A 7 -0.79 2.70 -5.27
CA SER A 7 0.13 1.79 -4.57
C SER A 7 -0.66 0.62 -3.96
N SER A 8 -1.18 -0.23 -4.85
CA SER A 8 -2.16 -1.29 -4.56
C SER A 8 -1.73 -2.40 -3.56
N SER A 9 -0.64 -2.24 -2.82
CA SER A 9 -0.08 -3.31 -1.98
C SER A 9 0.99 -2.86 -0.99
N GLU A 10 1.00 -1.60 -0.56
CA GLU A 10 2.05 -1.16 0.37
C GLU A 10 1.96 -1.90 1.71
N GLN A 11 0.75 -2.30 2.12
CA GLN A 11 0.59 -3.00 3.40
C GLN A 11 1.14 -4.42 3.42
N THR A 12 0.90 -5.20 2.36
CA THR A 12 1.37 -6.59 2.32
C THR A 12 2.89 -6.64 2.15
N CYS A 13 3.45 -5.69 1.41
CA CYS A 13 4.89 -5.53 1.23
C CYS A 13 5.64 -5.00 2.46
N ALA A 14 5.02 -4.09 3.23
CA ALA A 14 5.67 -3.44 4.37
C ALA A 14 5.51 -4.23 5.68
N ALA A 15 4.44 -5.01 5.83
CA ALA A 15 4.24 -5.89 6.99
C ALA A 15 4.85 -7.30 6.79
N LEU A 16 5.00 -7.74 5.53
CA LEU A 16 5.59 -9.03 5.17
C LEU A 16 6.53 -8.80 3.99
N LEU A 17 7.81 -8.54 4.26
CA LEU A 17 8.88 -8.64 3.27
C LEU A 17 8.99 -10.11 2.83
N ASN A 18 8.01 -10.55 2.04
CA ASN A 18 8.03 -11.86 1.44
C ASN A 18 9.12 -11.81 0.36
N PRO A 19 10.18 -12.64 0.44
CA PRO A 19 11.28 -12.62 -0.52
C PRO A 19 10.79 -12.79 -1.97
N PHE A 20 9.65 -13.43 -2.18
CA PHE A 20 9.04 -13.62 -3.50
C PHE A 20 8.42 -12.36 -4.11
N THR A 21 8.19 -11.30 -3.32
CA THR A 21 7.62 -10.02 -3.80
C THR A 21 8.57 -8.83 -3.65
N ALA A 22 9.84 -9.07 -3.29
CA ALA A 22 10.85 -8.03 -3.09
C ALA A 22 10.96 -6.98 -4.24
N PRO A 23 11.05 -7.36 -5.54
CA PRO A 23 11.16 -6.37 -6.62
C PRO A 23 9.87 -5.56 -6.82
N TYR A 24 8.72 -6.15 -6.51
CA TYR A 24 7.44 -5.45 -6.58
C TYR A 24 7.31 -4.43 -5.43
N CYS A 25 7.70 -4.83 -4.21
CA CYS A 25 7.68 -3.94 -3.05
C CYS A 25 8.65 -2.76 -3.19
N SER A 26 9.84 -2.96 -3.76
CA SER A 26 10.82 -1.89 -3.97
C SER A 26 10.29 -0.80 -4.92
N THR A 27 9.67 -1.18 -6.03
CA THR A 27 9.08 -0.22 -6.97
C THR A 27 7.90 0.54 -6.36
N LYS A 28 7.05 -0.10 -5.56
CA LYS A 28 5.93 0.58 -4.87
C LYS A 28 6.42 1.55 -3.80
N SER A 29 7.44 1.18 -3.03
CA SER A 29 8.07 2.09 -2.05
C SER A 29 8.74 3.28 -2.72
N ALA A 30 9.40 3.07 -3.86
CA ALA A 30 9.99 4.16 -4.65
C ALA A 30 8.93 5.15 -5.17
N LEU A 31 7.75 4.66 -5.58
CA LEU A 31 6.63 5.52 -5.99
C LEU A 31 6.12 6.35 -4.83
N ASN A 32 5.95 5.76 -3.64
CA ASN A 32 5.54 6.51 -2.44
C ASN A 32 6.55 7.63 -2.14
N GLY A 33 7.84 7.33 -2.06
CA GLY A 33 8.88 8.34 -1.82
C GLY A 33 8.91 9.44 -2.89
N PHE A 34 8.80 9.07 -4.17
CA PHE A 34 8.79 10.01 -5.29
C PHE A 34 7.58 10.95 -5.25
N PHE A 35 6.36 10.41 -5.11
CA PHE A 35 5.14 11.22 -5.09
C PHE A 35 4.95 11.99 -3.80
N GLY A 36 5.47 11.49 -2.67
CA GLY A 36 5.54 12.23 -1.42
C GLY A 36 6.36 13.52 -1.58
N ALA A 37 7.54 13.41 -2.17
CA ALA A 37 8.39 14.57 -2.46
C ALA A 37 7.75 15.51 -3.50
N LEU A 38 7.16 14.96 -4.57
CA LEU A 38 6.50 15.75 -5.62
C LEU A 38 5.30 16.55 -5.08
N SER A 39 4.51 15.94 -4.20
CA SER A 39 3.37 16.62 -3.55
C SER A 39 3.83 17.84 -2.74
N HIS A 40 4.94 17.69 -2.00
CA HIS A 40 5.53 18.81 -1.25
C HIS A 40 6.06 19.91 -2.19
N GLU A 41 6.69 19.54 -3.30
CA GLU A 41 7.15 20.51 -4.29
C GLU A 41 5.98 21.30 -4.93
N LEU A 42 4.89 20.60 -5.28
CA LEU A 42 3.67 21.20 -5.82
C LEU A 42 3.02 22.16 -4.82
N ALA A 43 3.02 21.80 -3.53
CA ALA A 43 2.53 22.65 -2.44
C ALA A 43 3.37 23.92 -2.29
N MET A 44 4.71 23.80 -2.33
CA MET A 44 5.62 24.96 -2.31
C MET A 44 5.44 25.88 -3.52
N LYS A 45 5.20 25.30 -4.71
CA LYS A 45 4.97 26.03 -5.96
C LYS A 45 3.55 26.60 -6.11
N LYS A 46 2.65 26.37 -5.14
CA LYS A 46 1.23 26.76 -5.20
C LYS A 46 0.52 26.30 -6.48
N SER A 47 0.90 25.14 -7.01
CA SER A 47 0.28 24.57 -8.21
C SER A 47 -1.10 24.00 -7.86
N ASN A 48 -2.10 24.19 -8.73
CA ASN A 48 -3.45 23.64 -8.54
C ASN A 48 -3.55 22.16 -8.97
N VAL A 49 -2.49 21.38 -8.72
CA VAL A 49 -2.41 19.95 -9.02
C VAL A 49 -2.22 19.22 -7.71
N SER A 50 -3.04 18.20 -7.50
CA SER A 50 -2.96 17.32 -6.33
C SER A 50 -2.60 15.92 -6.78
N THR A 51 -1.72 15.28 -6.03
CA THR A 51 -1.34 13.88 -6.19
C THR A 51 -1.86 13.11 -4.98
N SER A 52 -2.59 12.03 -5.22
CA SER A 52 -3.07 11.13 -4.17
C SER A 52 -2.31 9.81 -4.24
N LEU A 53 -1.81 9.36 -3.08
CA LEU A 53 -1.20 8.05 -2.92
C LEU A 53 -2.20 7.10 -2.27
N ILE A 54 -2.42 5.96 -2.90
CA ILE A 54 -3.49 5.05 -2.49
C ILE A 54 -2.90 3.71 -2.07
N THR A 55 -2.87 3.46 -0.76
CA THR A 55 -2.40 2.22 -0.15
C THR A 55 -3.56 1.24 0.01
N LEU A 56 -3.51 0.15 -0.75
CA LEU A 56 -4.54 -0.89 -0.73
C LEU A 56 -4.03 -2.17 -0.07
N GLY A 57 -4.93 -2.85 0.65
CA GLY A 57 -4.76 -4.24 1.09
C GLY A 57 -5.01 -5.24 -0.03
N LEU A 58 -5.23 -6.51 0.34
CA LEU A 58 -5.53 -7.56 -0.62
C LEU A 58 -6.92 -7.35 -1.23
N ILE A 59 -6.97 -7.08 -2.54
CA ILE A 59 -8.21 -6.89 -3.30
C ILE A 59 -8.57 -8.18 -4.04
N ASP A 60 -9.86 -8.47 -4.09
CA ASP A 60 -10.50 -9.54 -4.84
C ASP A 60 -10.41 -9.29 -6.35
N THR A 61 -9.21 -9.51 -6.90
CA THR A 61 -8.95 -9.50 -8.34
C THR A 61 -8.44 -10.88 -8.74
N GLU A 62 -8.81 -11.35 -9.94
CA GLU A 62 -8.43 -12.68 -10.43
C GLU A 62 -6.91 -12.89 -10.41
N SER A 63 -6.14 -11.88 -10.81
CA SER A 63 -4.67 -11.91 -10.78
C SER A 63 -4.11 -12.00 -9.36
N ALA A 64 -4.66 -11.25 -8.40
CA ALA A 64 -4.20 -11.29 -7.02
C ALA A 64 -4.59 -12.60 -6.33
N LEU A 65 -5.82 -13.08 -6.53
CA LEU A 65 -6.26 -14.39 -6.02
C LEU A 65 -5.37 -15.51 -6.57
N ASN A 66 -5.05 -15.50 -7.86
CA ASN A 66 -4.18 -16.52 -8.45
C ASN A 66 -2.75 -16.46 -7.92
N ALA A 67 -2.22 -15.27 -7.62
CA ALA A 67 -0.89 -15.11 -7.04
C ALA A 67 -0.82 -15.46 -5.53
N VAL A 68 -1.95 -15.36 -4.82
CA VAL A 68 -2.05 -15.56 -3.36
C VAL A 68 -2.58 -16.96 -3.00
N ARG A 69 -3.18 -17.67 -3.96
CA ARG A 69 -3.66 -19.05 -3.80
C ARG A 69 -2.57 -19.96 -3.23
N GLY A 70 -2.74 -20.36 -1.97
CA GLY A 70 -1.86 -21.27 -1.25
C GLY A 70 -0.76 -20.62 -0.40
N ILE A 71 -0.60 -19.29 -0.44
CA ILE A 71 0.45 -18.57 0.31
C ILE A 71 -0.14 -17.80 1.50
N ILE A 72 -1.34 -17.21 1.33
CA ILE A 72 -1.94 -16.33 2.34
C ILE A 72 -3.44 -16.60 2.46
N THR A 73 -3.92 -16.93 3.66
CA THR A 73 -5.34 -17.18 3.99
C THR A 73 -6.03 -15.92 4.50
N THR A 74 -5.76 -14.78 3.89
CA THR A 74 -6.41 -13.51 4.26
C THR A 74 -7.67 -13.29 3.42
N PRO A 75 -8.77 -12.80 4.02
CA PRO A 75 -9.98 -12.47 3.27
C PRO A 75 -9.67 -11.35 2.27
N ALA A 76 -10.07 -11.54 1.02
CA ALA A 76 -9.94 -10.53 -0.03
C ALA A 76 -11.07 -9.49 0.10
N TYR A 77 -10.74 -8.22 -0.13
CA TYR A 77 -11.72 -7.12 -0.12
C TYR A 77 -12.31 -6.88 -1.51
N PRO A 78 -13.61 -6.55 -1.63
CA PRO A 78 -14.26 -6.38 -2.92
C PRO A 78 -13.65 -5.23 -3.73
N ALA A 79 -13.37 -5.49 -5.01
CA ALA A 79 -12.77 -4.50 -5.92
C ALA A 79 -13.67 -3.27 -6.16
N THR A 80 -14.99 -3.46 -6.13
CA THR A 80 -15.96 -2.38 -6.37
C THR A 80 -15.88 -1.27 -5.32
N GLU A 81 -15.74 -1.65 -4.04
CA GLU A 81 -15.64 -0.68 -2.94
C GLU A 81 -14.29 0.04 -2.96
N ALA A 82 -13.20 -0.69 -3.24
CA ALA A 82 -11.88 -0.09 -3.42
C ALA A 82 -11.89 0.95 -4.56
N ALA A 83 -12.51 0.62 -5.69
CA ALA A 83 -12.63 1.52 -6.84
C ALA A 83 -13.43 2.79 -6.49
N LEU A 84 -14.53 2.67 -5.75
CA LEU A 84 -15.31 3.82 -5.30
C LEU A 84 -14.46 4.75 -4.41
N ASN A 85 -13.74 4.19 -3.44
CA ASN A 85 -12.89 4.96 -2.55
C ASN A 85 -11.78 5.69 -3.32
N ILE A 86 -11.16 5.06 -4.32
CA ILE A 86 -10.18 5.70 -5.21
C ILE A 86 -10.77 6.93 -5.92
N ILE A 87 -11.98 6.80 -6.46
CA ILE A 87 -12.65 7.89 -7.17
C ILE A 87 -12.97 9.04 -6.21
N VAL A 88 -13.51 8.72 -5.04
CA VAL A 88 -13.84 9.70 -4.00
C VAL A 88 -12.58 10.42 -3.51
N THR A 89 -11.47 9.72 -3.27
CA THR A 89 -10.18 10.33 -2.90
C THR A 89 -9.66 11.25 -4.01
N GLY A 90 -9.75 10.83 -5.27
CA GLY A 90 -9.37 11.67 -6.41
C GLY A 90 -10.20 12.95 -6.51
N ALA A 91 -11.52 12.84 -6.28
CA ALA A 91 -12.46 13.97 -6.32
C ALA A 91 -12.29 14.92 -5.13
N THR A 92 -12.04 14.38 -3.93
CA THR A 92 -11.83 15.15 -2.69
C THR A 92 -10.41 15.72 -2.56
N ARG A 93 -9.49 15.30 -3.43
CA ARG A 93 -8.08 15.73 -3.44
C ARG A 93 -7.35 15.39 -2.14
N GLN A 94 -7.71 14.27 -1.53
CA GLN A 94 -6.98 13.73 -0.38
C GLN A 94 -5.60 13.23 -0.82
N SER A 95 -4.57 13.54 -0.02
CA SER A 95 -3.19 13.17 -0.32
C SER A 95 -2.92 11.68 -0.16
N GLU A 96 -3.63 11.02 0.76
CA GLU A 96 -3.43 9.61 1.09
C GLU A 96 -4.78 8.91 1.29
N LEU A 97 -4.91 7.69 0.77
CA LEU A 97 -6.06 6.80 1.01
C LEU A 97 -5.55 5.46 1.52
N TYR A 98 -6.11 5.03 2.65
CA TYR A 98 -5.85 3.74 3.28
C TYR A 98 -7.09 2.87 3.25
N TYR A 99 -7.03 1.75 2.53
CA TYR A 99 -8.13 0.81 2.45
C TYR A 99 -7.63 -0.63 2.52
N PRO A 100 -8.08 -1.45 3.47
CA PRO A 100 -9.00 -1.19 4.60
C PRO A 100 -8.36 -0.39 5.76
N TRP A 101 -9.12 0.30 6.61
CA TRP A 101 -8.62 1.24 7.64
C TRP A 101 -7.47 0.77 8.55
N TYR A 102 -7.36 -0.55 8.84
CA TYR A 102 -6.29 -1.07 9.69
C TYR A 102 -4.91 -0.99 9.03
N THR A 103 -4.86 -0.82 7.70
CA THR A 103 -3.64 -0.56 6.93
C THR A 103 -2.90 0.67 7.46
N TYR A 104 -3.62 1.73 7.78
CA TYR A 104 -3.05 2.90 8.41
C TYR A 104 -2.33 2.59 9.74
N VAL A 105 -3.00 1.83 10.60
CA VAL A 105 -2.50 1.44 11.93
C VAL A 105 -1.24 0.58 11.82
N MET A 106 -1.25 -0.40 10.91
CA MET A 106 -0.10 -1.27 10.67
C MET A 106 1.11 -0.50 10.14
N ASN A 107 0.90 0.53 9.31
CA ASN A 107 1.99 1.37 8.81
C ASN A 107 2.63 2.19 9.94
N LEU A 108 1.79 2.73 10.84
CA LEU A 108 2.25 3.45 12.02
C LEU A 108 3.07 2.55 12.96
N PHE A 109 2.62 1.32 13.20
CA PHE A 109 3.34 0.35 14.02
C PHE A 109 4.71 -0.03 13.44
N LYS A 110 4.81 -0.14 12.11
CA LYS A 110 6.10 -0.38 11.42
C LYS A 110 7.09 0.74 11.72
N ASP A 111 6.66 1.99 11.61
CA ASP A 111 7.54 3.15 11.79
C ASP A 111 7.94 3.35 13.26
N TRP A 112 7.07 2.96 14.19
CA TRP A 112 7.32 3.10 15.62
C TRP A 112 8.17 1.96 16.21
N TYR A 113 8.02 0.73 15.72
CA TYR A 113 8.71 -0.42 16.30
C TYR A 113 9.23 -1.38 15.22
N PRO A 114 10.43 -1.10 14.67
CA PRO A 114 11.04 -1.93 13.62
C PRO A 114 11.44 -3.33 14.11
N SER A 115 11.75 -3.49 15.42
CA SER A 115 12.16 -4.78 15.99
C SER A 115 11.03 -5.83 15.99
N LEU A 116 9.78 -5.44 16.29
CA LEU A 116 8.59 -6.32 16.33
C LEU A 116 8.24 -6.71 14.91
N THR A 117 8.31 -5.75 13.99
CA THR A 117 8.07 -6.00 12.57
C THR A 117 9.04 -7.08 12.07
N ASN A 118 10.33 -6.98 12.39
CA ASN A 118 11.32 -8.02 12.03
C ASN A 118 11.00 -9.38 12.67
N HIS A 119 10.61 -9.42 13.94
CA HIS A 119 10.24 -10.67 14.61
C HIS A 119 8.96 -11.29 14.03
N LEU A 120 7.95 -10.49 13.70
CA LEU A 120 6.73 -10.95 13.06
C LEU A 120 6.99 -11.50 11.65
N ILE A 121 7.86 -10.85 10.87
CA ILE A 121 8.25 -11.32 9.54
C ILE A 121 8.98 -12.66 9.62
N GLN A 122 9.94 -12.81 10.55
CA GLN A 122 10.67 -14.05 10.75
C GLN A 122 9.75 -15.19 11.17
N ASN A 123 8.76 -14.93 12.04
CA ASN A 123 7.80 -15.94 12.48
C ASN A 123 6.74 -16.27 11.42
N ALA A 124 6.44 -15.34 10.50
CA ALA A 124 5.49 -15.55 9.41
C ALA A 124 6.08 -16.38 8.27
N LEU A 125 7.40 -16.36 8.10
CA LEU A 125 8.11 -17.20 7.14
C LEU A 125 8.53 -18.50 7.83
N ASN A 126 7.85 -19.62 7.54
CA ASN A 126 8.37 -20.95 7.86
C ASN A 126 9.57 -21.24 6.96
N TYR A 127 10.74 -20.73 7.35
CA TYR A 127 12.01 -21.05 6.74
C TYR A 127 12.62 -22.24 7.49
N ASP A 128 12.41 -23.45 6.96
CA ASP A 128 13.22 -24.61 7.32
C ASP A 128 14.57 -24.45 6.58
N PRO A 129 15.72 -24.48 7.28
CA PRO A 129 17.03 -24.18 6.70
C PRO A 129 17.49 -25.15 5.59
#